data_AF-A0A9D1S4C8-F1
#
_entry.id   AF-A0A9D1S4C8-F1
#
_cell.length_a   1.000
_cell.length_b   1.000
_cell.length_c   1.000
_cell.angle_alpha   90.00
_cell.angle_beta   90.00
_cell.angle_gamma   90.00
#
_symmetry.space_group_name_H-M   'P 1'
#
loop_
_entity.id
_entity.type
_entity.pdbx_description
1 polymer ?
#
loop_
_entity_poly.entity_id
_entity_poly.type
_entity_poly.pdbx_seq_one_letter_code
_entity_poly.pdbx_strand_id
1 'polypeptide(L)'
;MKGYDREDAARAIAARINARAYSDLGIPLDALVRQAIDADLEYMKSAGVLTEDGTMGDAYYDDDDAFEFLLDRICAERGISGERELRIASFLDDYMDAQQAYMDQHGLLGWD
;
A
#
# COMPACT_ATOMS: atom_id res chain seq x y z
N MET A 1 -0.20 -11.72 -3.22
CA MET A 1 0.02 -11.88 -4.66
C MET A 1 1.17 -12.84 -4.90
N LYS A 2 1.01 -13.79 -5.82
CA LYS A 2 2.05 -14.77 -6.16
C LYS A 2 3.25 -14.05 -6.77
N GLY A 3 4.45 -14.35 -6.26
CA GLY A 3 5.69 -13.70 -6.69
C GLY A 3 5.99 -12.36 -6.02
N TYR A 4 5.07 -11.81 -5.22
CA TYR A 4 5.32 -10.58 -4.44
C TYR A 4 6.08 -10.89 -3.14
N ASP A 5 7.31 -10.43 -3.02
CA ASP A 5 8.10 -10.52 -1.78
C ASP A 5 7.79 -9.32 -0.89
N ARG A 6 7.00 -9.56 0.17
CA ARG A 6 6.54 -8.51 1.09
C ARG A 6 7.68 -7.81 1.83
N GLU A 7 8.70 -8.54 2.23
CA GLU A 7 9.81 -7.98 3.00
C GLU A 7 10.73 -7.15 2.10
N ASP A 8 10.96 -7.63 0.88
CA ASP A 8 11.72 -6.87 -0.09
C ASP A 8 10.97 -5.61 -0.55
N ALA A 9 9.68 -5.73 -0.86
CA ALA A 9 8.83 -4.59 -1.20
C ALA A 9 8.84 -3.53 -0.09
N ALA A 10 8.65 -3.93 1.18
CA ALA A 10 8.67 -3.00 2.30
C ALA A 10 9.99 -2.23 2.40
N ARG A 11 11.14 -2.90 2.20
CA ARG A 11 12.45 -2.24 2.18
C ARG A 11 12.60 -1.29 0.98
N ALA A 12 12.22 -1.74 -0.21
CA ALA A 12 12.36 -0.98 -1.44
C ALA A 12 11.48 0.28 -1.43
N ILE A 13 10.24 0.16 -0.96
CA ILE A 13 9.29 1.27 -0.85
C ILE A 13 9.73 2.25 0.23
N ALA A 14 10.07 1.77 1.44
CA ALA A 14 10.56 2.65 2.49
C ALA A 14 11.83 3.42 2.10
N ALA A 15 12.68 2.85 1.25
CA ALA A 15 13.87 3.52 0.73
C ALA A 15 13.56 4.62 -0.30
N ARG A 16 12.37 4.58 -0.94
CA ARG A 16 11.91 5.58 -1.92
C ARG A 16 11.16 6.75 -1.28
N ILE A 17 10.57 6.55 -0.10
CA ILE A 17 9.79 7.56 0.60
C ILE A 17 10.68 8.43 1.49
N ASN A 18 10.45 9.76 1.48
CA ASN A 18 11.18 10.68 2.34
C ASN A 18 10.71 10.56 3.80
N ALA A 19 11.41 9.78 4.62
CA ALA A 19 11.06 9.57 6.04
C ALA A 19 10.91 10.86 6.86
N ARG A 20 11.64 11.94 6.54
CA ARG A 20 11.49 13.21 7.27
C ARG A 20 10.14 13.87 7.02
N ALA A 21 9.57 13.66 5.83
CA ALA A 21 8.27 14.21 5.46
C ALA A 21 7.13 13.66 6.31
N TYR A 22 7.33 12.55 7.05
CA TYR A 22 6.29 11.88 7.84
C TYR A 22 6.65 11.72 9.33
N SER A 23 7.73 12.37 9.77
CA SER A 23 8.24 12.24 11.14
C SER A 23 7.28 12.76 12.22
N ASP A 24 6.39 13.69 11.87
CA ASP A 24 5.34 14.24 12.72
C ASP A 24 4.23 13.24 13.08
N LEU A 25 4.08 12.16 12.29
CA LEU A 25 3.11 11.11 12.59
C LEU A 25 3.44 10.32 13.86
N GLY A 26 4.72 10.33 14.28
CA GLY A 26 5.21 9.53 15.41
C GLY A 26 5.18 8.02 15.16
N ILE A 27 5.05 7.60 13.89
CA ILE A 27 5.00 6.21 13.45
C ILE A 27 6.29 5.93 12.67
N PRO A 28 7.01 4.83 12.95
CA PRO A 28 8.13 4.41 12.12
C PRO A 28 7.69 4.18 10.67
N LEU A 29 8.40 4.77 9.71
CA LEU A 29 8.03 4.69 8.29
C LEU A 29 7.92 3.23 7.82
N ASP A 30 8.83 2.37 8.24
CA ASP A 30 8.82 0.95 7.89
C ASP A 30 7.56 0.24 8.38
N ALA A 31 7.08 0.59 9.57
CA ALA A 31 5.85 0.04 10.13
C ALA A 31 4.61 0.53 9.35
N LEU A 32 4.64 1.79 8.90
CA LEU A 32 3.55 2.37 8.12
C LEU A 32 3.49 1.77 6.69
N VAL A 33 4.65 1.60 6.05
CA VAL A 33 4.76 0.93 4.73
C VAL A 33 4.27 -0.52 4.79
N ARG A 34 4.68 -1.29 5.82
CA ARG A 34 4.22 -2.68 5.98
C ARG A 34 2.70 -2.76 6.12
N GLN A 35 2.12 -1.86 6.88
CA GLN A 35 0.67 -1.80 7.07
C GLN A 35 -0.06 -1.41 5.79
N ALA A 36 0.49 -0.48 5.00
CA ALA A 36 -0.05 -0.16 3.68
C ALA A 36 -0.02 -1.37 2.74
N ILE A 37 1.09 -2.11 2.68
CA ILE A 37 1.19 -3.37 1.91
C ILE A 37 0.17 -4.41 2.39
N ASP A 38 -0.04 -4.52 3.70
CA ASP A 38 -1.04 -5.42 4.27
C ASP A 38 -2.46 -5.05 3.82
N ALA A 39 -2.82 -3.77 3.95
CA ALA A 39 -4.12 -3.25 3.56
C ALA A 39 -4.35 -3.33 2.03
N ASP A 40 -3.31 -3.10 1.23
CA ASP A 40 -3.34 -3.19 -0.23
C ASP A 40 -3.59 -4.61 -0.72
N LEU A 41 -2.85 -5.58 -0.17
CA LEU A 41 -3.10 -7.00 -0.48
C LEU A 41 -4.45 -7.49 0.04
N GLU A 42 -4.99 -6.90 1.11
CA GLU A 42 -6.34 -7.14 1.61
C GLU A 42 -7.40 -6.59 0.64
N TYR A 43 -7.25 -5.34 0.21
CA TYR A 43 -8.09 -4.69 -0.78
C TYR A 43 -8.14 -5.50 -2.07
N MET A 44 -6.97 -5.80 -2.65
CA MET A 44 -6.86 -6.56 -3.89
C MET A 44 -7.62 -7.89 -3.83
N LYS A 45 -7.59 -8.59 -2.70
CA LYS A 45 -8.37 -9.83 -2.52
C LYS A 45 -9.87 -9.55 -2.42
N SER A 46 -10.25 -8.59 -1.58
CA SER A 46 -11.67 -8.26 -1.35
C SER A 46 -12.38 -7.74 -2.62
N ALA A 47 -11.65 -7.01 -3.47
CA ALA A 47 -12.12 -6.48 -4.74
C ALA A 47 -12.07 -7.51 -5.88
N GLY A 48 -11.49 -8.70 -5.66
CA GLY A 48 -11.35 -9.74 -6.68
C GLY A 48 -10.23 -9.49 -7.70
N VAL A 49 -9.35 -8.52 -7.45
CA VAL A 49 -8.09 -8.31 -8.22
C VAL A 49 -7.16 -9.49 -8.02
N LEU A 50 -7.14 -10.03 -6.81
CA LEU A 50 -6.47 -11.27 -6.47
C LEU A 50 -7.50 -12.30 -6.01
N THR A 51 -7.27 -13.55 -6.39
CA THR A 51 -7.98 -14.68 -5.80
C THR A 51 -7.44 -14.98 -4.39
N GLU A 52 -8.12 -15.86 -3.66
CA GLU A 52 -7.69 -16.31 -2.32
C GLU A 52 -6.27 -16.89 -2.28
N ASP A 53 -5.84 -17.57 -3.36
CA ASP A 53 -4.50 -18.15 -3.47
C ASP A 53 -3.43 -17.13 -3.91
N GLY A 54 -3.84 -15.89 -4.18
CA GLY A 54 -2.98 -14.78 -4.55
C GLY A 54 -2.60 -14.72 -6.04
N THR A 55 -3.25 -15.49 -6.90
CA THR A 55 -3.20 -15.30 -8.37
C THR A 55 -4.11 -14.14 -8.80
N MET A 56 -3.93 -13.64 -10.03
CA MET A 56 -4.80 -12.59 -10.58
C MET A 56 -6.23 -13.13 -10.73
N GLY A 57 -7.20 -12.37 -10.24
CA GLY A 57 -8.62 -12.62 -10.44
C GLY A 57 -9.14 -11.93 -11.70
N ASP A 58 -10.46 -11.78 -11.76
CA ASP A 58 -11.16 -11.24 -12.94
C ASP A 58 -11.41 -9.71 -12.86
N ALA A 59 -11.14 -9.09 -11.71
CA ALA A 59 -11.31 -7.65 -11.51
C ALA A 59 -10.02 -6.87 -11.76
N TYR A 60 -10.17 -5.62 -12.19
CA TYR A 60 -9.07 -4.68 -12.30
C TYR A 60 -8.84 -3.94 -10.98
N TYR A 61 -7.59 -3.57 -10.71
CA TYR A 61 -7.25 -2.70 -9.60
C TYR A 61 -7.77 -1.28 -9.90
N ASP A 62 -8.57 -0.74 -8.97
CA ASP A 62 -9.03 0.64 -9.01
C ASP A 62 -8.25 1.44 -7.95
N ASP A 63 -7.47 2.42 -8.40
CA ASP A 63 -6.57 3.22 -7.57
C ASP A 63 -7.34 4.08 -6.56
N ASP A 64 -8.49 4.65 -6.96
CA ASP A 64 -9.27 5.54 -6.10
C ASP A 64 -9.92 4.75 -4.96
N ASP A 65 -10.55 3.61 -5.29
CA ASP A 65 -11.15 2.71 -4.30
C ASP A 65 -10.09 2.10 -3.36
N ALA A 66 -8.91 1.77 -3.90
CA ALA A 66 -7.80 1.27 -3.09
C ALA A 66 -7.31 2.32 -2.10
N PHE A 67 -7.11 3.55 -2.57
CA PHE A 67 -6.65 4.65 -1.73
C PHE A 67 -7.59 4.86 -0.53
N GLU A 68 -8.89 4.93 -0.80
CA GLU A 68 -9.91 5.06 0.24
C GLU A 68 -9.87 3.89 1.23
N PHE A 69 -9.80 2.65 0.74
CA PHE A 69 -9.70 1.46 1.58
C PHE A 69 -8.46 1.48 2.49
N LEU A 70 -7.28 1.82 1.94
CA LEU A 70 -6.02 1.87 2.69
C LEU A 70 -6.09 2.94 3.79
N LEU A 71 -6.59 4.12 3.45
CA LEU A 71 -6.71 5.24 4.39
C LEU A 71 -7.61 4.85 5.56
N ASP A 72 -8.81 4.34 5.28
CA ASP A 72 -9.78 3.90 6.29
C ASP A 72 -9.19 2.80 7.17
N ARG A 73 -8.55 1.79 6.56
CA ARG A 73 -7.97 0.65 7.27
C ARG A 73 -6.88 1.09 8.24
N ILE A 74 -5.92 1.91 7.79
CA ILE A 74 -4.79 2.37 8.60
C ILE A 74 -5.28 3.30 9.71
N CYS A 75 -6.18 4.22 9.40
CA CYS A 75 -6.72 5.16 10.38
C CYS A 75 -7.55 4.45 11.46
N ALA A 76 -8.40 3.50 11.08
CA ALA A 76 -9.19 2.71 12.01
C ALA A 76 -8.30 1.88 12.95
N GLU A 77 -7.28 1.18 12.43
CA GLU A 77 -6.38 0.37 13.25
C GLU A 77 -5.56 1.20 14.25
N ARG A 78 -5.23 2.44 13.90
CA ARG A 78 -4.40 3.33 14.73
C ARG A 78 -5.18 4.35 15.55
N GLY A 79 -6.50 4.42 15.39
CA GLY A 79 -7.33 5.47 15.98
C GLY A 79 -6.90 6.88 15.55
N ILE A 80 -6.54 7.03 14.27
CA ILE A 80 -6.16 8.32 13.67
C ILE A 80 -7.40 8.97 13.06
N SER A 81 -7.52 10.29 13.22
CA SER A 81 -8.61 11.09 12.64
C SER A 81 -8.19 12.54 12.45
N GLY A 82 -8.88 13.29 11.60
CA GLY A 82 -8.72 14.73 11.47
C GLY A 82 -7.43 15.12 10.75
N GLU A 83 -6.66 16.09 11.25
CA GLU A 83 -5.44 16.55 10.54
C GLU A 83 -4.41 15.42 10.33
N ARG A 84 -4.31 14.47 11.26
CA ARG A 84 -3.39 13.33 11.13
C ARG A 84 -3.82 12.36 10.04
N GLU A 85 -5.11 12.26 9.73
CA GLU A 85 -5.63 11.43 8.65
C GLU A 85 -5.19 11.99 7.28
N LEU A 86 -5.23 13.32 7.10
CA LEU A 86 -4.68 13.98 5.91
C LEU A 86 -3.18 13.70 5.73
N ARG A 87 -2.44 13.52 6.82
CA ARG A 87 -1.02 13.15 6.78
C ARG A 87 -0.81 11.69 6.38
N ILE A 88 -1.72 10.80 6.77
CA ILE A 88 -1.75 9.41 6.28
C ILE A 88 -2.10 9.38 4.80
N ALA A 89 -3.06 10.18 4.35
CA ALA A 89 -3.42 10.33 2.94
C ALA A 89 -2.20 10.73 2.08
N SER A 90 -1.46 11.78 2.48
CA SER A 90 -0.23 12.16 1.75
C SER A 90 0.84 11.07 1.75
N PHE A 91 0.95 10.29 2.83
CA PHE A 91 1.85 9.14 2.84
C PHE A 91 1.39 8.05 1.87
N LEU A 92 0.08 7.82 1.75
CA LEU A 92 -0.49 6.83 0.86
C LEU A 92 -0.27 7.18 -0.62
N ASP A 93 -0.30 8.47 -0.98
CA ASP A 93 0.10 8.93 -2.31
C ASP A 93 1.54 8.48 -2.65
N ASP A 94 2.50 8.81 -1.77
CA ASP A 94 3.90 8.41 -1.93
C ASP A 94 4.09 6.88 -1.93
N TYR A 95 3.28 6.16 -1.14
CA TYR A 95 3.28 4.71 -1.08
C TYR A 95 2.81 4.10 -2.40
N MET A 96 1.70 4.58 -2.97
CA MET A 96 1.13 4.02 -4.21
C MET A 96 2.08 4.18 -5.39
N ASP A 97 2.70 5.35 -5.54
CA ASP A 97 3.74 5.59 -6.54
C ASP A 97 4.92 4.61 -6.40
N ALA A 98 5.40 4.42 -5.16
CA ALA A 98 6.52 3.54 -4.87
C ALA A 98 6.16 2.05 -5.05
N GLN A 99 4.94 1.66 -4.71
CA GLN A 99 4.39 0.31 -4.86
C GLN A 99 4.26 -0.05 -6.34
N GLN A 100 3.67 0.83 -7.15
CA GLN A 100 3.56 0.63 -8.59
C GLN A 100 4.96 0.46 -9.22
N ALA A 101 5.90 1.35 -8.88
CA ALA A 101 7.27 1.26 -9.37
C ALA A 101 7.96 -0.06 -8.96
N TYR A 102 7.70 -0.56 -7.75
CA TYR A 102 8.22 -1.86 -7.29
C TYR A 102 7.64 -3.00 -8.12
N MET A 103 6.31 -3.02 -8.32
CA MET A 103 5.63 -4.06 -9.08
C MET A 103 6.09 -4.08 -10.55
N ASP A 104 6.24 -2.92 -11.18
CA ASP A 104 6.78 -2.80 -12.53
C ASP A 104 8.20 -3.37 -12.66
N GLN A 105 9.09 -3.01 -11.72
CA GLN A 105 10.49 -3.49 -11.71
C GLN A 105 10.61 -5.01 -11.57
N HIS A 106 9.60 -5.66 -10.97
CA HIS A 106 9.59 -7.09 -10.73
C HIS A 106 8.70 -7.86 -11.72
N GLY A 107 8.16 -7.20 -12.75
CA GLY A 107 7.29 -7.83 -13.75
C GLY A 107 5.98 -8.37 -13.14
N LEU A 108 5.50 -7.69 -12.11
CA LEU A 108 4.34 -8.09 -11.32
C LEU A 108 3.03 -7.47 -11.82
N LEU A 109 3.11 -6.41 -12.65
CA LEU A 109 1.96 -5.90 -13.39
C LEU A 109 1.77 -6.75 -14.66
N GLY A 110 0.58 -7.29 -14.82
CA GLY A 110 0.20 -8.06 -16.00
C GLY A 110 0.07 -7.14 -17.22
N TRP A 111 1.14 -7.01 -17.99
CA TRP A 111 1.09 -6.47 -19.35
C TRP A 111 1.14 -7.66 -20.32
N ASP A 112 -0.01 -8.27 -20.58
CA ASP A 112 -0.22 -9.21 -21.69
C ASP A 112 -1.36 -8.69 -22.59
#